data_AF-I3XZL6-F1
#
_entry.id   AF-I3XZL6-F1
#
_cell.length_a   1.000
_cell.length_b   1.000
_cell.length_c   1.000
_cell.angle_alpha   90.00
_cell.angle_beta   90.00
_cell.angle_gamma   90.00
#
_symmetry.space_group_name_H-M   'P 1'
#
loop_
_entity.id
_entity.type
_entity.pdbx_description
1 polymer ?
#
loop_
_entity_poly.entity_id
_entity_poly.type
_entity_poly.pdbx_seq_one_letter_code
_entity_poly.pdbx_strand_id
1 'polypeptide(L)'
;MKTCFRINEFCKEVIRYVGSGYSSIKFVEVPHNKEHKLNEIKAKIETIYGTNLTRGKRQWNRIKGRANFAAVSYKNIICIFKTPGSENLTKNDFVNALGLEMKFSSFLTLVLIKDERSKLTFKLGRDTFRWFKGEYQLSFKNGNGKNFHTLQKMWKGLPAFKGIGQQRKLLNVYLKELNKTYKKKWDIKF
;
A
#
# COMPACT_ATOMS: atom_id res chain seq x y z
N MET A 1 1.25 16.48 9.82
CA MET A 1 1.11 15.17 9.14
C MET A 1 1.79 15.26 7.77
N LYS A 2 2.38 14.18 7.24
CA LYS A 2 3.01 14.22 5.90
C LYS A 2 1.97 13.96 4.80
N THR A 3 1.93 14.80 3.77
CA THR A 3 1.08 14.60 2.59
C THR A 3 1.95 14.13 1.42
N CYS A 4 1.54 13.03 0.79
CA CYS A 4 2.18 12.45 -0.38
C CYS A 4 1.29 12.67 -1.61
N PHE A 5 1.89 12.99 -2.75
CA PHE A 5 1.17 13.23 -4.00
C PHE A 5 1.19 12.00 -4.90
N ARG A 6 2.16 11.12 -4.71
CA ARG A 6 2.30 9.87 -5.48
C ARG A 6 2.19 8.66 -4.54
N ILE A 7 1.56 7.59 -5.04
CA ILE A 7 1.46 6.32 -4.29
C ILE A 7 2.84 5.76 -3.91
N ASN A 8 3.85 5.97 -4.75
CA ASN A 8 5.24 5.57 -4.47
C ASN A 8 5.82 6.29 -3.25
N GLU A 9 5.55 7.59 -3.10
CA GLU A 9 5.99 8.38 -1.95
C GLU A 9 5.28 7.90 -0.69
N PHE A 10 3.97 7.71 -0.79
CA PHE A 10 3.15 7.20 0.31
C PHE A 10 3.66 5.84 0.82
N CYS A 11 3.88 4.89 -0.09
CA CYS A 11 4.38 3.56 0.25
C CYS A 11 5.79 3.62 0.86
N LYS A 12 6.69 4.47 0.33
CA LYS A 12 8.02 4.68 0.93
C LYS A 12 7.92 5.21 2.35
N GLU A 13 7.00 6.13 2.60
CA GLU A 13 6.74 6.67 3.93
C GLU A 13 6.19 5.62 4.90
N VAL A 14 5.26 4.79 4.44
CA VAL A 14 4.75 3.64 5.22
C VAL A 14 5.91 2.72 5.63
N ILE A 15 6.75 2.30 4.67
CA ILE A 15 7.93 1.47 4.94
C ILE A 15 8.87 2.15 5.94
N ARG A 16 9.10 3.46 5.79
CA ARG A 16 9.98 4.23 6.66
C ARG A 16 9.48 4.24 8.10
N TYR A 17 8.19 4.51 8.32
CA TYR A 17 7.63 4.51 9.68
C TYR A 17 7.64 3.12 10.30
N VAL A 18 7.20 2.10 9.57
CA VAL A 18 7.19 0.72 10.08
C VAL A 18 8.62 0.25 10.38
N GLY A 19 9.58 0.56 9.51
CA GLY A 19 11.00 0.27 9.72
C GLY A 19 11.64 1.04 10.89
N SER A 20 11.03 2.15 11.31
CA SER A 20 11.49 2.96 12.46
C SER A 20 10.87 2.52 13.79
N GLY A 21 10.15 1.40 13.82
CA GLY A 21 9.56 0.83 15.04
C GLY A 21 8.09 1.16 15.28
N TYR A 22 7.38 1.70 14.29
CA TYR A 22 5.92 1.84 14.35
C TYR A 22 5.26 0.52 13.93
N SER A 23 5.05 -0.36 14.91
CA SER A 23 4.57 -1.72 14.67
C SER A 23 3.07 -1.82 14.41
N SER A 24 2.29 -0.80 14.77
CA SER A 24 0.83 -0.81 14.65
C SER A 24 0.36 0.30 13.71
N ILE A 25 -0.70 0.04 12.96
CA ILE A 25 -1.24 0.94 11.95
C ILE A 25 -2.77 0.95 11.98
N LYS A 26 -3.34 2.11 11.66
CA LYS A 26 -4.76 2.30 11.37
C LYS A 26 -4.88 2.89 9.97
N PHE A 27 -5.55 2.16 9.08
CA PHE A 27 -5.80 2.58 7.71
C PHE A 27 -7.19 3.19 7.62
N VAL A 28 -7.27 4.45 7.19
CA VAL A 28 -8.52 5.21 7.08
C VAL A 28 -8.71 5.63 5.64
N GLU A 29 -9.82 5.23 5.05
CA GLU A 29 -10.28 5.73 3.75
C GLU A 29 -11.39 6.77 3.99
N VAL A 30 -11.18 7.97 3.48
CA VAL A 30 -12.21 9.02 3.47
C VAL A 30 -13.12 8.77 2.26
N PRO A 31 -14.43 8.58 2.47
CA PRO A 31 -15.37 8.40 1.37
C PRO A 31 -15.37 9.60 0.40
N HIS A 32 -15.57 9.34 -0.90
CA HIS A 32 -15.54 10.40 -1.92
C HIS A 32 -16.50 11.56 -1.62
N ASN A 33 -17.70 11.29 -1.09
CA ASN A 33 -18.66 12.33 -0.71
C ASN A 33 -18.19 13.24 0.46
N LYS A 34 -17.08 12.91 1.12
CA LYS A 34 -16.47 13.67 2.22
C LYS A 34 -15.10 14.26 1.87
N GLU A 35 -14.67 14.21 0.60
CA GLU A 35 -13.36 14.74 0.18
C GLU A 35 -13.19 16.24 0.50
N HIS A 36 -14.26 17.03 0.40
CA HIS A 36 -14.23 18.45 0.78
C HIS A 36 -13.88 18.68 2.26
N LYS A 37 -14.14 17.69 3.14
CA LYS A 37 -13.80 17.74 4.57
C LYS A 37 -12.45 17.13 4.89
N LEU A 38 -11.65 16.75 3.89
CA LEU A 38 -10.39 16.03 4.10
C LEU A 38 -9.43 16.82 5.00
N ASN A 39 -9.34 18.13 4.85
CA ASN A 39 -8.47 18.97 5.69
C ASN A 39 -8.93 19.01 7.15
N GLU A 40 -10.24 19.08 7.39
CA GLU A 40 -10.80 19.00 8.75
C GLU A 40 -10.56 17.64 9.39
N ILE A 41 -10.72 16.55 8.63
CA ILE A 41 -10.45 15.19 9.10
C ILE A 41 -8.97 15.05 9.47
N LYS A 42 -8.07 15.58 8.63
CA LYS A 42 -6.63 15.61 8.91
C LYS A 42 -6.31 16.37 10.19
N ALA A 43 -6.88 17.56 10.37
CA ALA A 43 -6.71 18.35 11.59
C ALA A 43 -7.20 17.59 12.83
N LYS A 44 -8.37 16.95 12.76
CA LYS A 44 -8.91 16.11 13.84
C LYS A 44 -7.97 14.95 14.18
N ILE A 45 -7.39 14.28 13.18
CA ILE A 45 -6.40 13.21 13.38
C ILE A 45 -5.14 13.76 14.06
N GLU A 46 -4.67 14.94 13.68
CA GLU A 46 -3.53 15.58 14.34
C GLU A 46 -3.80 15.87 15.80
N THR A 47 -4.99 16.38 16.14
CA THR A 47 -5.40 16.67 17.53
C THR A 47 -5.56 15.39 18.36
N ILE A 48 -6.28 14.38 17.85
CA ILE A 48 -6.59 13.15 18.59
C ILE A 48 -5.31 12.36 18.87
N TYR A 49 -4.47 12.17 17.84
CA TYR A 49 -3.31 11.29 17.95
C TYR A 49 -2.00 12.04 18.23
N GLY A 50 -1.98 13.37 18.21
CA GLY A 50 -0.74 14.14 18.40
C GLY A 50 0.31 13.85 17.33
N THR A 51 -0.09 13.67 16.06
CA THR A 51 0.86 13.26 15.00
C THR A 51 1.85 14.37 14.59
N ASN A 52 1.60 15.61 15.03
CA ASN A 52 2.42 16.80 14.80
C ASN A 52 3.51 17.04 15.86
N LEU A 53 3.75 16.10 16.78
CA LEU A 53 4.80 16.25 17.80
C LEU A 53 6.20 16.45 17.20
N THR A 54 6.98 17.32 17.84
CA THR A 54 8.39 17.54 17.49
C THR A 54 9.25 16.32 17.85
N ARG A 55 10.45 16.23 17.25
CA ARG A 55 11.39 15.13 17.52
C ARG A 55 11.72 15.00 19.01
N GLY A 56 11.94 16.13 19.71
CA GLY A 56 12.22 16.15 21.14
C GLY A 56 11.05 15.61 21.99
N LYS A 57 9.81 16.03 21.70
CA LYS A 57 8.63 15.51 22.40
C LYS A 57 8.43 14.01 22.17
N ARG A 58 8.67 13.52 20.94
CA ARG A 58 8.60 12.07 20.65
C ARG A 58 9.65 11.27 21.41
N GLN A 59 10.87 11.80 21.53
CA GLN A 59 11.94 11.17 22.30
C GLN A 59 11.61 11.12 23.79
N TRP A 60 11.07 12.21 24.35
CA TRP A 60 10.62 12.26 25.73
C TRP A 60 9.50 11.24 26.02
N ASN A 61 8.49 11.15 25.15
CA ASN A 61 7.45 10.12 25.25
C ASN A 61 8.03 8.71 25.25
N ARG A 62 9.00 8.44 24.37
CA ARG A 62 9.67 7.13 24.28
C ARG A 62 10.40 6.79 25.59
N ILE A 63 11.10 7.75 26.18
CA ILE A 63 11.78 7.56 27.48
C ILE A 63 10.76 7.25 28.59
N LYS A 64 9.58 7.91 28.55
CA LYS A 64 8.49 7.68 29.50
C LYS A 64 7.63 6.44 29.19
N GLY A 65 8.02 5.62 28.22
CA GLY A 65 7.27 4.40 27.84
C GLY A 65 5.92 4.66 27.17
N ARG A 66 5.67 5.89 26.69
CA ARG A 66 4.42 6.30 26.03
C ARG A 66 4.48 6.03 24.54
N ALA A 67 3.34 5.64 23.97
CA ALA A 67 3.19 5.48 22.54
C ALA A 67 3.35 6.81 21.79
N ASN A 68 4.02 6.77 20.64
CA ASN A 68 4.12 7.87 19.70
C ASN A 68 3.27 7.57 18.46
N PHE A 69 2.72 8.63 17.88
CA PHE A 69 1.93 8.55 16.67
C PHE A 69 2.55 9.35 15.54
N ALA A 70 2.39 8.85 14.33
CA ALA A 70 2.68 9.56 13.10
C ALA A 70 1.56 9.31 12.11
N ALA A 71 1.37 10.21 11.14
CA ALA A 71 0.41 9.99 10.08
C ALA A 71 0.94 10.46 8.73
N VAL A 72 0.53 9.72 7.70
CA VAL A 72 0.83 9.98 6.29
C VAL A 72 -0.49 9.94 5.53
N SER A 73 -0.68 10.87 4.60
CA SER A 73 -1.88 10.91 3.75
C SER A 73 -1.52 10.86 2.27
N TYR A 74 -2.40 10.27 1.47
CA TYR A 74 -2.33 10.24 0.01
C TYR A 74 -3.75 10.24 -0.54
N LYS A 75 -4.12 11.27 -1.33
CA LYS A 75 -5.51 11.49 -1.76
C LYS A 75 -6.47 11.43 -0.56
N ASN A 76 -7.49 10.57 -0.63
CA ASN A 76 -8.49 10.33 0.41
C ASN A 76 -8.06 9.27 1.45
N ILE A 77 -6.83 8.76 1.39
CA ILE A 77 -6.31 7.72 2.28
C ILE A 77 -5.40 8.33 3.34
N ILE A 78 -5.56 7.89 4.58
CA ILE A 78 -4.73 8.30 5.72
C ILE A 78 -4.27 7.05 6.49
N CYS A 79 -2.96 6.89 6.62
CA CYS A 79 -2.35 5.90 7.50
C CYS A 79 -1.89 6.57 8.79
N ILE A 80 -2.35 6.05 9.92
CA ILE A 80 -1.92 6.46 11.25
C ILE A 80 -1.07 5.34 11.82
N PHE A 81 0.14 5.66 12.26
CA PHE A 81 1.13 4.74 12.79
C PHE A 81 1.25 4.92 14.29
N LYS A 82 1.46 3.82 15.00
CA LYS A 82 1.65 3.79 16.45
C LYS A 82 2.89 2.97 16.81
N THR A 83 3.72 3.49 17.70
CA THR A 83 4.81 2.73 18.34
C THR A 83 4.26 1.91 19.51
N PRO A 84 4.96 0.86 19.95
CA PRO A 84 4.71 0.25 21.26
C PRO A 84 4.77 1.30 22.38
N GLY A 85 4.02 1.06 23.45
CA GLY A 85 3.96 1.93 24.64
C GLY A 85 2.54 2.10 25.16
N SER A 86 2.43 2.75 26.32
CA SER A 86 1.13 3.09 26.92
C SER A 86 0.43 4.16 26.08
N GLU A 87 -0.86 3.97 25.87
CA GLU A 87 -1.74 4.86 25.12
C GLU A 87 -2.85 5.35 26.03
N ASN A 88 -3.10 6.67 26.04
CA ASN A 88 -4.22 7.28 26.78
C ASN A 88 -5.47 7.45 25.90
N LEU A 89 -5.56 6.71 24.80
CA LEU A 89 -6.67 6.76 23.86
C LEU A 89 -7.60 5.57 24.08
N THR A 90 -8.90 5.85 24.06
CA THR A 90 -9.97 4.92 24.43
C THR A 90 -10.30 3.90 23.34
N LYS A 91 -9.73 4.01 22.13
CA LYS A 91 -10.09 3.18 20.96
C LYS A 91 -8.89 2.44 20.36
N ASN A 92 -8.87 1.13 20.55
CA ASN A 92 -7.85 0.20 20.04
C ASN A 92 -8.17 -0.31 18.62
N ASP A 93 -8.32 0.58 17.65
CA ASP A 93 -8.57 0.18 16.24
C ASP A 93 -7.28 -0.09 15.45
N PHE A 94 -6.12 -0.18 16.13
CA PHE A 94 -4.84 -0.39 15.49
C PHE A 94 -4.58 -1.88 15.28
N VAL A 95 -4.11 -2.21 14.09
CA VAL A 95 -3.71 -3.58 13.72
C VAL A 95 -2.20 -3.64 13.50
N ASN A 96 -1.64 -4.85 13.46
CA ASN A 96 -0.24 -5.04 13.11
C ASN A 96 0.03 -4.50 11.70
N ALA A 97 1.10 -3.72 11.53
CA ALA A 97 1.47 -3.14 10.25
C ALA A 97 1.88 -4.18 9.20
N LEU A 98 2.49 -5.29 9.63
CA LEU A 98 2.87 -6.38 8.73
C LEU A 98 1.65 -7.20 8.34
N GLY A 99 1.49 -7.47 7.05
CA GLY A 99 0.35 -8.19 6.50
C GLY A 99 -0.88 -7.32 6.30
N LEU A 100 -0.86 -6.03 6.67
CA LEU A 100 -1.98 -5.14 6.42
C LEU A 100 -2.22 -5.01 4.91
N GLU A 101 -3.47 -5.29 4.51
CA GLU A 101 -3.99 -4.97 3.20
C GLU A 101 -4.46 -3.52 3.14
N MET A 102 -3.77 -2.71 2.34
CA MET A 102 -4.13 -1.32 2.07
C MET A 102 -4.86 -1.25 0.73
N LYS A 103 -6.17 -1.00 0.79
CA LYS A 103 -7.02 -0.80 -0.38
C LYS A 103 -6.86 0.65 -0.86
N PHE A 104 -6.31 0.83 -2.05
CA PHE A 104 -6.13 2.15 -2.69
C PHE A 104 -7.24 2.50 -3.68
N SER A 105 -7.92 1.48 -4.19
CA SER A 105 -9.10 1.58 -5.06
C SER A 105 -9.78 0.21 -5.11
N SER A 106 -10.91 0.12 -5.80
CA SER A 106 -11.57 -1.16 -6.12
C SER A 106 -10.68 -2.15 -6.86
N PHE A 107 -9.63 -1.68 -7.55
CA PHE A 107 -8.75 -2.50 -8.38
C PHE A 107 -7.31 -2.62 -7.86
N LEU A 108 -6.96 -1.94 -6.77
CA LEU A 108 -5.60 -1.93 -6.26
C LEU A 108 -5.56 -2.08 -4.74
N THR A 109 -5.12 -3.25 -4.31
CA THR A 109 -4.76 -3.52 -2.91
C THR A 109 -3.26 -3.79 -2.86
N LEU A 110 -2.55 -3.15 -1.92
CA LEU A 110 -1.15 -3.43 -1.62
C LEU A 110 -1.03 -4.02 -0.22
N VAL A 111 -0.13 -4.98 -0.05
CA VAL A 111 0.13 -5.63 1.23
C VAL A 111 1.56 -5.36 1.65
N LEU A 112 1.75 -4.78 2.84
CA LEU A 112 3.07 -4.59 3.42
C LEU A 112 3.58 -5.93 3.95
N ILE A 113 4.75 -6.36 3.47
CA ILE A 113 5.38 -7.62 3.87
C ILE A 113 6.87 -7.43 4.13
N LYS A 114 7.49 -8.44 4.73
CA LYS A 114 8.94 -8.63 4.67
C LYS A 114 9.28 -9.57 3.51
N ASP A 115 10.33 -9.26 2.76
CA ASP A 115 10.90 -10.18 1.78
C ASP A 115 11.73 -11.29 2.47
N GLU A 116 12.28 -12.21 1.69
CA GLU A 116 13.18 -13.28 2.17
C GLU A 116 14.42 -12.76 2.91
N ARG A 117 14.80 -11.49 2.72
CA ARG A 117 15.92 -10.82 3.40
C ARG A 117 15.45 -10.01 4.60
N SER A 118 14.23 -10.23 5.07
CA SER A 118 13.58 -9.47 6.15
C SER A 118 13.43 -7.96 5.89
N LYS A 119 13.57 -7.50 4.64
CA LYS A 119 13.38 -6.10 4.25
C LYS A 119 11.91 -5.83 3.96
N LEU A 120 11.41 -4.71 4.47
CA LEU A 120 10.04 -4.26 4.22
C LEU A 120 9.83 -3.95 2.73
N THR A 121 8.76 -4.46 2.16
CA THR A 121 8.38 -4.26 0.76
C THR A 121 6.87 -4.40 0.58
N PHE A 122 6.38 -4.04 -0.61
CA PHE A 122 4.99 -4.24 -0.99
C PHE A 122 4.85 -5.33 -2.03
N LYS A 123 3.75 -6.08 -1.92
CA LYS A 123 3.19 -6.90 -2.99
C LYS A 123 1.75 -6.47 -3.27
N LEU A 124 1.21 -6.86 -4.42
CA LEU A 124 -0.23 -6.79 -4.67
C LEU A 124 -0.98 -7.75 -3.74
N GLY A 125 -2.17 -7.34 -3.30
CA GLY A 125 -3.13 -8.20 -2.63
C GLY A 125 -3.49 -9.41 -3.48
N ARG A 126 -3.93 -10.48 -2.80
CA ARG A 126 -4.24 -11.77 -3.44
C ARG A 126 -5.25 -11.60 -4.57
N ASP A 127 -6.31 -10.87 -4.30
CA ASP A 127 -7.42 -10.70 -5.25
C ASP A 127 -7.03 -9.77 -6.39
N THR A 128 -6.31 -8.67 -6.12
CA THR A 128 -5.75 -7.80 -7.16
C THR A 128 -4.84 -8.60 -8.12
N PHE A 129 -3.95 -9.43 -7.58
CA PHE A 129 -3.06 -10.23 -8.42
C PHE A 129 -3.81 -11.29 -9.24
N ARG A 130 -4.79 -11.96 -8.64
CA ARG A 130 -5.65 -12.93 -9.33
C ARG A 130 -6.47 -12.28 -10.44
N TRP A 131 -7.02 -11.10 -10.20
CA TRP A 131 -7.75 -10.33 -11.18
C TRP A 131 -6.89 -10.05 -12.42
N PHE A 132 -5.66 -9.55 -12.24
CA PHE A 132 -4.73 -9.36 -13.35
C PHE A 132 -4.50 -10.66 -14.14
N LYS A 133 -4.22 -11.78 -13.46
CA LYS A 133 -4.05 -13.08 -14.14
C LYS A 133 -5.27 -13.48 -14.96
N GLY A 134 -6.47 -13.34 -14.40
CA GLY A 134 -7.73 -13.65 -15.08
C GLY A 134 -7.96 -12.78 -16.31
N GLU A 135 -7.78 -11.47 -16.18
CA GLU A 135 -7.94 -10.52 -17.28
C GLU A 135 -6.95 -10.77 -18.42
N TYR A 136 -5.70 -11.12 -18.11
CA TYR A 136 -4.75 -11.57 -19.12
C TYR A 136 -5.23 -12.86 -19.79
N GLN A 137 -5.65 -13.87 -19.04
CA GLN A 137 -6.15 -15.12 -19.60
C GLN A 137 -7.32 -14.89 -20.57
N LEU A 138 -8.29 -14.05 -20.18
CA LEU A 138 -9.43 -13.68 -21.02
C LEU A 138 -8.97 -12.95 -22.29
N SER A 139 -8.02 -12.01 -22.15
CA SER A 139 -7.46 -11.30 -23.30
C SER A 139 -6.87 -12.28 -24.31
N PHE A 140 -6.07 -13.24 -23.85
CA PHE A 140 -5.48 -14.29 -24.67
C PHE A 140 -6.52 -15.18 -25.36
N LYS A 141 -7.48 -15.69 -24.58
CA LYS A 141 -8.57 -16.54 -25.09
C LYS A 141 -9.36 -15.85 -26.20
N ASN A 142 -9.68 -14.57 -25.99
CA ASN A 142 -10.49 -13.79 -26.92
C ASN A 142 -9.66 -13.10 -28.02
N GLY A 143 -8.33 -13.19 -27.98
CA GLY A 143 -7.45 -12.47 -28.91
C GLY A 143 -7.51 -10.94 -28.78
N ASN A 144 -7.92 -10.41 -27.62
CA ASN A 144 -8.06 -8.98 -27.40
C ASN A 144 -6.72 -8.32 -27.03
N GLY A 145 -5.93 -7.96 -28.06
CA GLY A 145 -4.63 -7.30 -27.87
C GLY A 145 -4.72 -5.92 -27.22
N LYS A 146 -5.81 -5.17 -27.45
CA LYS A 146 -6.04 -3.86 -26.82
C LYS A 146 -6.14 -3.99 -25.30
N ASN A 147 -6.90 -4.98 -24.81
CA ASN A 147 -7.01 -5.23 -23.37
C ASN A 147 -5.66 -5.67 -22.79
N PHE A 148 -4.95 -6.59 -23.47
CA PHE A 148 -3.60 -7.01 -23.07
C PHE A 148 -2.65 -5.83 -22.86
N HIS A 149 -2.55 -4.91 -23.81
CA HIS A 149 -1.66 -3.75 -23.70
C HIS A 149 -2.13 -2.75 -22.63
N THR A 150 -3.44 -2.65 -22.38
CA THR A 150 -3.99 -1.82 -21.31
C THR A 150 -3.56 -2.37 -19.94
N LEU A 151 -3.74 -3.67 -19.71
CA LEU A 151 -3.29 -4.35 -18.50
C LEU A 151 -1.77 -4.22 -18.31
N GLN A 152 -1.00 -4.30 -19.39
CA GLN A 152 0.46 -4.15 -19.36
C GLN A 152 0.87 -2.73 -18.94
N LYS A 153 0.18 -1.70 -19.44
CA LYS A 153 0.38 -0.30 -19.02
C LYS A 153 0.02 -0.11 -17.54
N MET A 154 -1.12 -0.65 -17.10
CA MET A 154 -1.52 -0.59 -15.68
C MET A 154 -0.46 -1.23 -14.77
N TRP A 155 0.05 -2.40 -15.16
CA TRP A 155 1.08 -3.11 -14.40
C TRP A 155 2.41 -2.35 -14.35
N LYS A 156 2.83 -1.73 -15.47
CA LYS A 156 4.03 -0.88 -15.53
C LYS A 156 3.91 0.37 -14.67
N GLY A 157 2.70 0.90 -14.49
CA GLY A 157 2.40 2.03 -13.61
C GLY A 157 2.44 1.69 -12.11
N LEU A 158 2.54 0.40 -11.75
CA LEU A 158 2.61 0.00 -10.35
C LEU A 158 3.95 0.39 -9.72
N PRO A 159 3.96 0.64 -8.39
CA PRO A 159 5.19 0.88 -7.64
C PRO A 159 6.27 -0.19 -7.85
N ALA A 160 7.51 0.25 -8.03
CA ALA A 160 8.68 -0.64 -8.18
C ALA A 160 9.18 -1.17 -6.83
N PHE A 161 8.38 -2.03 -6.19
CA PHE A 161 8.78 -2.75 -4.97
C PHE A 161 9.19 -4.18 -5.27
N LYS A 162 10.07 -4.75 -4.43
CA LYS A 162 10.59 -6.11 -4.63
C LYS A 162 9.49 -7.17 -4.64
N GLY A 163 8.50 -7.09 -3.76
CA GLY A 163 7.36 -8.02 -3.75
C GLY A 163 6.53 -7.96 -5.03
N ILE A 164 6.24 -6.74 -5.53
CA ILE A 164 5.61 -6.53 -6.85
C ILE A 164 6.51 -7.07 -7.98
N GLY A 165 7.83 -6.88 -7.88
CA GLY A 165 8.81 -7.41 -8.83
C GLY A 165 8.82 -8.94 -8.89
N GLN A 166 8.68 -9.62 -7.75
CA GLN A 166 8.53 -11.08 -7.70
C GLN A 166 7.23 -11.52 -8.38
N GLN A 167 6.10 -10.85 -8.08
CA GLN A 167 4.83 -11.13 -8.76
C GLN A 167 4.89 -10.86 -10.26
N ARG A 168 5.65 -9.86 -10.71
CA ARG A 168 5.91 -9.59 -12.12
C ARG A 168 6.64 -10.75 -12.80
N LYS A 169 7.65 -11.33 -12.15
CA LYS A 169 8.35 -12.53 -12.68
C LYS A 169 7.38 -13.70 -12.83
N LEU A 170 6.55 -13.96 -11.83
CA LEU A 170 5.53 -15.02 -11.87
C LEU A 170 4.51 -14.78 -13.00
N LEU A 171 4.07 -13.54 -13.16
CA LEU A 171 3.17 -13.15 -14.23
C LEU A 171 3.81 -13.36 -15.62
N ASN A 172 5.09 -13.02 -15.79
CA ASN A 172 5.79 -13.23 -17.05
C ASN A 172 5.85 -14.71 -17.46
N VAL A 173 6.12 -15.60 -16.50
CA VAL A 173 6.11 -17.06 -16.74
C VAL A 173 4.72 -17.48 -17.20
N TYR A 174 3.68 -17.08 -16.47
CA TYR A 174 2.29 -17.38 -16.80
C TYR A 174 1.87 -16.87 -18.19
N LEU A 175 2.27 -15.66 -18.56
CA LEU A 175 1.94 -15.10 -19.89
C LEU A 175 2.66 -15.83 -21.02
N LYS A 176 3.90 -16.29 -20.79
CA LYS A 176 4.62 -17.12 -21.78
C LYS A 176 3.92 -18.45 -22.00
N GLU A 177 3.36 -19.06 -20.95
CA GLU A 177 2.53 -20.27 -21.06
C GLU A 177 1.27 -19.97 -21.89
N LEU A 178 0.58 -18.87 -21.62
CA LEU A 178 -0.60 -18.47 -22.41
C LEU A 178 -0.27 -18.21 -23.89
N ASN A 179 0.86 -17.58 -24.21
CA ASN A 179 1.35 -17.41 -25.60
C ASN A 179 1.48 -18.76 -26.30
N LYS A 180 2.04 -19.79 -25.62
CA LYS A 180 2.17 -21.14 -26.18
C LYS A 180 0.80 -21.81 -26.38
N THR A 181 -0.07 -21.77 -25.37
CA THR A 181 -1.38 -22.42 -25.39
C THR A 181 -2.30 -21.83 -26.45
N TYR A 182 -2.41 -20.50 -26.52
CA TYR A 182 -3.33 -19.80 -27.43
C TYR A 182 -2.68 -19.38 -28.76
N LYS A 183 -1.41 -19.75 -28.98
CA LYS A 183 -0.61 -19.42 -30.17
C LYS A 183 -0.64 -17.93 -30.54
N LYS A 184 -0.69 -17.05 -29.53
CA LYS A 184 -0.63 -15.60 -29.72
C LYS A 184 0.82 -15.14 -29.74
N LYS A 185 1.17 -14.23 -30.65
CA LYS A 185 2.51 -13.63 -30.78
C LYS A 185 2.53 -12.22 -30.18
N TRP A 186 2.16 -12.09 -28.92
CA TRP A 186 2.18 -10.78 -28.24
C TRP A 186 3.50 -10.55 -27.51
N ASP A 187 3.94 -9.29 -27.51
CA ASP A 187 5.21 -8.87 -26.92
C ASP A 187 5.11 -8.77 -25.38
N ILE A 188 5.58 -9.82 -24.71
CA ILE A 188 5.61 -9.92 -23.25
C ILE A 188 6.87 -9.20 -22.74
N LYS A 189 6.79 -7.87 -22.57
CA LYS A 189 7.85 -7.03 -21.97
C LYS A 189 7.34 -6.23 -20.78
N PHE A 190 7.85 -6.53 -19.58
CA PHE A 190 7.50 -5.86 -18.33
C PHE A 190 8.71 -5.18 -17.69
#